data_AF-A0A9P7YXC2-F1
#
_entry.id   AF-A0A9P7YXC2-F1
#
_cell.length_a   1.000
_cell.length_b   1.000
_cell.length_c   1.000
_cell.angle_alpha   90.00
_cell.angle_beta   90.00
_cell.angle_gamma   90.00
#
_symmetry.space_group_name_H-M   'P 1'
#
loop_
_entity.id
_entity.type
_entity.pdbx_description
1 polymer ?
#
loop_
_entity_poly.entity_id
_entity_poly.type
_entity_poly.pdbx_seq_one_letter_code
_entity_poly.pdbx_strand_id
1 'polypeptide(L)'
;MVRPHASKSDKLPKEFRIVESRLAIAATILVIGLVFTLLAVLFQGRPSYNHDHIRLRDDETCGSSPAEALRASCIFEPILIGWVPWRCQNAALASEFLERKNWTFSKTKNSTGHLSKEEFMAGEWSTLYTTYEFYVLHCTYAWRKVREAAKLGKALDEYLADAHQVNHCEMVMLRRMALETFDVEVYSKSVNCPRALGGNSGRFGWYRVLGGKKIYRQP
;
A
#
# COMPACT_ATOMS: atom_id res chain seq x y z
N MET A 1 -13.93 80.41 -46.44
CA MET A 1 -14.98 79.48 -45.97
C MET A 1 -14.34 78.10 -45.83
N VAL A 2 -14.51 77.48 -44.66
CA VAL A 2 -13.82 76.26 -44.18
C VAL A 2 -14.35 74.99 -44.86
N ARG A 3 -13.49 73.98 -45.11
CA ARG A 3 -13.63 72.52 -44.75
C ARG A 3 -12.74 71.59 -45.64
N PRO A 4 -12.42 70.34 -45.23
CA PRO A 4 -11.26 70.03 -44.39
C PRO A 4 -10.41 68.86 -44.95
N HIS A 5 -9.36 68.49 -44.21
CA HIS A 5 -8.58 67.26 -44.33
C HIS A 5 -9.42 66.00 -44.62
N ALA A 6 -8.97 65.18 -45.57
CA ALA A 6 -9.23 63.74 -45.57
C ALA A 6 -7.89 62.99 -45.48
N SER A 7 -7.53 62.61 -44.25
CA SER A 7 -6.53 61.57 -44.01
C SER A 7 -7.06 60.27 -44.63
N LYS A 8 -6.40 59.78 -45.68
CA LYS A 8 -6.62 58.41 -46.16
C LYS A 8 -6.08 57.48 -45.08
N SER A 9 -6.97 56.97 -44.24
CA SER A 9 -6.68 55.79 -43.45
C SER A 9 -6.34 54.66 -44.43
N ASP A 10 -5.10 54.18 -44.40
CA ASP A 10 -4.72 52.90 -45.00
C ASP A 10 -5.49 51.79 -44.29
N LYS A 11 -6.71 51.52 -44.76
CA LYS A 11 -7.48 50.36 -44.38
C LYS A 11 -6.96 49.21 -45.22
N LEU A 12 -6.22 48.30 -44.58
CA LEU A 12 -5.82 47.04 -45.21
C LEU A 12 -7.02 46.37 -45.90
N PRO A 13 -6.85 45.83 -47.13
CA PRO A 13 -7.93 45.21 -47.90
C PRO A 13 -8.65 44.13 -47.09
N LYS A 14 -9.99 44.12 -47.10
CA LYS A 14 -10.81 43.11 -46.39
C LYS A 14 -10.42 41.66 -46.76
N GLU A 15 -10.03 41.45 -48.02
CA GLU A 15 -9.48 40.20 -48.57
C GLU A 15 -8.30 39.68 -47.73
N PHE A 16 -7.36 40.56 -47.37
CA PHE A 16 -6.15 40.20 -46.61
C PHE A 16 -6.48 39.78 -45.17
N ARG A 17 -7.41 40.49 -44.52
CA ARG A 17 -7.90 40.15 -43.16
C ARG A 17 -8.61 38.79 -43.11
N ILE A 18 -9.31 38.41 -44.18
CA ILE A 18 -10.01 37.11 -44.27
C ILE A 18 -8.99 35.97 -44.41
N VAL A 19 -7.94 36.16 -45.22
CA VAL A 19 -6.86 35.17 -45.40
C VAL A 19 -6.04 34.99 -44.12
N GLU A 20 -5.67 36.07 -43.44
CA GLU A 20 -5.00 36.00 -42.13
C GLU A 20 -5.85 35.31 -41.07
N SER A 21 -7.17 35.58 -41.04
CA SER A 21 -8.10 34.92 -40.12
C SER A 21 -8.20 33.42 -40.39
N ARG A 22 -8.20 32.99 -41.66
CA ARG A 22 -8.21 31.56 -42.03
C ARG A 22 -6.90 30.85 -41.68
N LEU A 23 -5.76 31.51 -41.88
CA LEU A 23 -4.45 31.00 -41.48
C LEU A 23 -4.35 30.87 -39.95
N ALA A 24 -4.84 31.86 -39.20
CA ALA A 24 -4.86 31.82 -37.74
C ALA A 24 -5.77 30.69 -37.21
N ILE A 25 -6.94 30.48 -37.81
CA ILE A 25 -7.84 29.37 -37.46
C ILE A 25 -7.17 28.03 -37.76
N ALA A 26 -6.56 27.87 -38.94
CA ALA A 26 -5.86 26.63 -39.31
C ALA A 26 -4.68 26.32 -38.38
N ALA A 27 -3.88 27.33 -38.02
CA ALA A 27 -2.78 27.19 -37.08
C ALA A 27 -3.27 26.80 -35.67
N THR A 28 -4.38 27.39 -35.22
CA THR A 28 -5.00 27.07 -33.93
C THR A 28 -5.49 25.62 -33.90
N ILE A 29 -6.13 25.14 -34.96
CA ILE A 29 -6.58 23.74 -35.08
C ILE A 29 -5.39 22.78 -35.05
N LEU A 30 -4.30 23.10 -35.74
CA LEU A 30 -3.08 22.28 -35.73
C LEU A 30 -2.43 22.20 -34.35
N VAL A 31 -2.33 23.33 -33.64
CA VAL A 31 -1.80 23.38 -32.28
C VAL A 31 -2.67 22.57 -31.33
N ILE A 32 -3.99 22.72 -31.41
CA ILE A 32 -4.94 21.94 -30.61
C ILE A 32 -4.77 20.45 -30.89
N GLY A 33 -4.70 20.05 -32.17
CA GLY A 33 -4.47 18.66 -32.57
C GLY A 33 -3.16 18.08 -32.03
N LEU A 34 -2.07 18.85 -32.09
CA LEU A 34 -0.77 18.46 -31.54
C LEU A 34 -0.81 18.30 -30.01
N VAL A 35 -1.48 19.22 -29.30
CA VAL A 35 -1.69 19.13 -27.85
C VAL A 35 -2.53 17.92 -27.49
N PHE A 36 -3.64 17.66 -28.18
CA PHE A 36 -4.46 16.47 -27.95
C PHE A 36 -3.67 15.18 -28.24
N THR A 37 -2.84 15.16 -29.28
CA THR A 37 -1.98 14.02 -29.61
C THR A 37 -0.92 13.79 -28.54
N LEU A 38 -0.24 14.84 -28.08
CA LEU A 38 0.74 14.76 -27.00
C LEU A 38 0.08 14.28 -25.69
N LEU A 39 -1.09 14.82 -25.34
CA LEU A 39 -1.86 14.36 -24.20
C LEU A 39 -2.24 12.89 -24.37
N ALA A 40 -2.76 12.47 -25.53
CA ALA A 40 -3.10 11.08 -25.79
C ALA A 40 -1.89 10.15 -25.64
N VAL A 41 -0.70 10.53 -26.11
CA VAL A 41 0.55 9.77 -25.92
C VAL A 41 0.94 9.71 -24.44
N LEU A 42 0.84 10.83 -23.70
CA LEU A 42 1.10 10.86 -22.25
C LEU A 42 0.07 10.06 -21.44
N PHE A 43 -1.18 9.96 -21.91
CA PHE A 43 -2.24 9.15 -21.31
C PHE A 43 -2.12 7.66 -21.69
N GLN A 44 -1.70 7.33 -22.92
CA GLN A 44 -1.42 5.96 -23.36
C GLN A 44 -0.13 5.39 -22.74
N GLY A 45 0.81 6.25 -22.36
CA GLY A 45 1.99 5.90 -21.55
C GLY A 45 1.65 5.58 -20.09
N ARG A 46 0.41 5.78 -19.64
CA ARG A 46 -0.03 5.22 -18.35
C ARG A 46 -0.25 3.73 -18.54
N PRO A 47 0.46 2.86 -17.82
CA PRO A 47 0.25 1.43 -17.93
C PRO A 47 -1.22 1.12 -17.68
N SER A 48 -1.90 0.56 -18.68
CA SER A 48 -3.20 -0.08 -18.48
C SER A 48 -2.98 -1.21 -17.48
N TYR A 49 -3.44 -1.02 -16.25
CA TYR A 49 -3.44 -2.08 -15.25
C TYR A 49 -4.55 -3.04 -15.67
N ASN A 50 -4.23 -3.98 -16.55
CA ASN A 50 -5.15 -5.09 -16.82
C ASN A 50 -5.39 -5.78 -15.47
N HIS A 51 -6.63 -5.74 -15.00
CA HIS A 51 -7.12 -6.57 -13.90
C HIS A 51 -7.28 -8.02 -14.38
N ASP A 52 -6.25 -8.58 -15.02
CA ASP A 52 -6.17 -10.02 -15.13
C ASP A 52 -6.12 -10.54 -13.69
N HIS A 53 -7.01 -11.49 -13.36
CA HIS A 53 -7.00 -12.15 -12.07
C HIS A 53 -5.60 -12.76 -11.88
N ILE A 54 -4.74 -12.09 -11.12
CA ILE A 54 -3.38 -12.55 -10.86
C ILE A 54 -3.53 -13.85 -10.08
N ARG A 55 -3.31 -14.98 -10.75
CA ARG A 55 -3.09 -16.24 -10.06
C ARG A 55 -1.78 -16.09 -9.31
N LEU A 56 -1.90 -15.93 -7.99
CA LEU A 56 -0.76 -15.93 -7.10
C LEU A 56 0.02 -17.23 -7.31
N ARG A 57 1.33 -17.11 -7.51
CA ARG A 57 2.23 -18.26 -7.55
C ARG A 57 2.35 -18.86 -6.15
N ASP A 58 2.82 -20.10 -6.05
CA ASP A 58 2.94 -20.77 -4.74
C ASP A 58 3.88 -20.01 -3.78
N ASP A 59 4.92 -19.35 -4.32
CA ASP A 59 5.86 -18.48 -3.58
C ASP A 59 5.27 -17.11 -3.19
N GLU A 60 3.99 -16.86 -3.51
CA GLU A 60 3.27 -15.62 -3.23
C GLU A 60 2.21 -15.80 -2.11
N THR A 61 2.13 -17.02 -1.55
CA THR A 61 1.25 -17.36 -0.41
C THR A 61 2.01 -18.17 0.64
N CYS A 62 1.62 -18.06 1.92
CA CYS A 62 2.34 -18.74 3.02
C CYS A 62 1.69 -20.04 3.52
N GLY A 63 0.79 -20.64 2.74
CA GLY A 63 0.16 -21.91 3.09
C GLY A 63 -0.70 -21.85 4.37
N SER A 64 -0.82 -22.97 5.06
CA SER A 64 -1.72 -23.19 6.21
C SER A 64 -0.98 -23.70 7.44
N SER A 65 0.33 -23.50 7.53
CA SER A 65 1.15 -23.79 8.71
C SER A 65 2.50 -23.07 8.62
N PRO A 66 3.20 -22.82 9.75
CA PRO A 66 4.59 -22.36 9.74
C PRO A 66 5.52 -23.19 8.84
N ALA A 67 5.37 -24.52 8.86
CA ALA A 67 6.16 -25.41 8.01
C ALA A 67 5.84 -25.25 6.51
N GLU A 68 4.59 -25.02 6.14
CA GLU A 68 4.22 -24.67 4.76
C GLU A 68 4.76 -23.30 4.36
N ALA A 69 4.67 -22.31 5.27
CA ALA A 69 5.17 -20.97 5.03
C ALA A 69 6.68 -20.98 4.71
N LEU A 70 7.47 -21.69 5.51
CA LEU A 70 8.90 -21.86 5.26
C LEU A 70 9.18 -22.54 3.91
N ARG A 71 8.44 -23.59 3.55
CA ARG A 71 8.56 -24.25 2.24
C ARG A 71 8.18 -23.35 1.07
N ALA A 72 7.26 -22.41 1.28
CA ALA A 72 6.85 -21.41 0.30
C ALA A 72 7.77 -20.17 0.27
N SER A 73 8.92 -20.21 0.95
CA SER A 73 9.84 -19.06 1.07
C SER A 73 9.18 -17.83 1.72
N CYS A 74 8.24 -18.05 2.63
CA CYS A 74 7.76 -17.03 3.54
C CYS A 74 8.65 -16.92 4.77
N ILE A 75 8.70 -15.72 5.32
CA ILE A 75 9.47 -15.39 6.50
C ILE A 75 8.52 -14.81 7.54
N PHE A 76 8.72 -15.19 8.81
CA PHE A 76 8.00 -14.57 9.91
C PHE A 76 8.55 -13.17 10.17
N GLU A 77 7.72 -12.15 9.94
CA GLU A 77 8.04 -10.75 10.19
C GLU A 77 7.50 -10.34 11.58
N PRO A 78 8.36 -10.20 12.60
CA PRO A 78 7.94 -10.14 14.00
C PRO A 78 7.13 -8.89 14.33
N ILE A 79 7.48 -7.75 13.74
CA ILE A 79 6.76 -6.51 13.97
C ILE A 79 5.43 -6.49 13.25
N LEU A 80 5.32 -7.12 12.08
CA LEU A 80 4.02 -7.32 11.42
C LEU A 80 3.17 -8.37 12.13
N ILE A 81 3.79 -9.26 12.91
CA ILE A 81 3.18 -10.46 13.50
C ILE A 81 2.58 -11.33 12.39
N GLY A 82 3.40 -11.70 11.39
CA GLY A 82 2.88 -12.52 10.31
C GLY A 82 3.90 -13.16 9.39
N TRP A 83 3.45 -14.21 8.72
CA TRP A 83 4.15 -14.88 7.64
C TRP A 83 3.96 -14.11 6.34
N VAL A 84 5.07 -13.64 5.77
CA VAL A 84 5.11 -12.79 4.58
C VAL A 84 6.02 -13.43 3.53
N PRO A 85 5.61 -13.51 2.25
CA PRO A 85 6.51 -13.93 1.18
C PRO A 85 7.76 -13.04 1.12
N TRP A 86 8.94 -13.66 0.93
CA TRP A 86 10.25 -12.97 1.00
C TRP A 86 10.31 -11.67 0.17
N ARG A 87 9.66 -11.65 -1.01
CA ARG A 87 9.58 -10.50 -1.92
C ARG A 87 8.91 -9.25 -1.35
N CYS A 88 8.05 -9.38 -0.34
CA CYS A 88 7.40 -8.25 0.36
C CYS A 88 7.99 -7.99 1.74
N GLN A 89 8.99 -8.75 2.16
CA GLN A 89 9.62 -8.55 3.45
C GLN A 89 10.46 -7.26 3.43
N ASN A 90 10.49 -6.56 4.55
CA ASN A 90 11.47 -5.51 4.81
C ASN A 90 12.28 -5.86 6.06
N ALA A 91 13.23 -6.78 5.92
CA ALA A 91 14.03 -7.32 7.03
C ALA A 91 14.78 -6.21 7.79
N ALA A 92 15.42 -5.28 7.09
CA ALA A 92 16.16 -4.18 7.72
C ALA A 92 15.23 -3.29 8.59
N LEU A 93 14.06 -2.93 8.07
CA LEU A 93 13.07 -2.16 8.82
C LEU A 93 12.51 -2.97 10.00
N ALA A 94 12.25 -4.27 9.82
CA ALA A 94 11.74 -5.13 10.88
C ALA A 94 12.73 -5.26 12.04
N SER A 95 14.03 -5.47 11.74
CA SER A 95 15.09 -5.49 12.74
C SER A 95 15.22 -4.16 13.47
N GLU A 96 15.23 -3.03 12.73
CA GLU A 96 15.31 -1.69 13.32
C GLU A 96 14.21 -1.45 14.36
N PHE A 97 12.99 -1.92 14.10
CA PHE A 97 11.87 -1.77 15.02
C PHE A 97 11.90 -2.77 16.18
N LEU A 98 12.32 -4.01 15.92
CA LEU A 98 12.43 -5.06 16.92
C LEU A 98 13.48 -4.71 17.98
N GLU A 99 14.57 -4.07 17.59
CA GLU A 99 15.68 -3.71 18.47
C GLU A 99 15.39 -2.50 19.38
N ARG A 100 14.28 -1.78 19.17
CA ARG A 100 13.93 -0.58 19.97
C ARG A 100 13.66 -0.90 21.44
N LYS A 101 13.21 -2.11 21.73
CA LYS A 101 12.85 -2.56 23.07
C LYS A 101 12.83 -4.08 23.15
N ASN A 102 13.05 -4.62 24.34
CA ASN A 102 12.73 -6.02 24.62
C ASN A 102 11.21 -6.16 24.76
N TRP A 103 10.57 -6.55 23.66
CA TRP A 103 9.13 -6.75 23.61
C TRP A 103 8.73 -8.06 24.28
N THR A 104 7.67 -7.99 25.09
CA THR A 104 7.16 -9.12 25.84
C THR A 104 5.85 -9.59 25.25
N PHE A 105 5.75 -10.90 25.03
CA PHE A 105 4.53 -11.56 24.58
C PHE A 105 4.15 -12.68 25.53
N SER A 106 2.86 -12.92 25.68
CA SER A 106 2.30 -13.89 26.63
C SER A 106 1.16 -14.68 26.01
N LYS A 107 0.97 -15.93 26.42
CA LYS A 107 -0.23 -16.71 26.06
C LYS A 107 -1.47 -16.29 26.85
N THR A 108 -1.30 -15.50 27.92
CA THR A 108 -2.38 -15.05 28.82
C THR A 108 -2.38 -13.54 29.04
N LYS A 109 -3.55 -12.98 29.39
CA LYS A 109 -3.76 -11.54 29.63
C LYS A 109 -3.00 -10.99 30.86
N ASN A 110 -2.59 -11.82 31.80
CA ASN A 110 -2.04 -11.35 33.09
C ASN A 110 -0.51 -11.35 33.13
N SER A 111 0.16 -11.25 31.98
CA SER A 111 1.62 -11.23 31.91
C SER A 111 2.29 -12.47 32.54
N THR A 112 1.63 -13.63 32.49
CA THR A 112 2.19 -14.93 32.91
C THR A 112 2.31 -15.88 31.73
N GLY A 113 3.39 -16.67 31.68
CA GLY A 113 3.67 -17.54 30.54
C GLY A 113 4.25 -16.76 29.35
N HIS A 114 5.29 -15.98 29.63
CA HIS A 114 6.04 -15.24 28.62
C HIS A 114 6.72 -16.19 27.65
N LEU A 115 6.68 -15.83 26.37
CA LEU A 115 7.47 -16.51 25.36
C LEU A 115 8.92 -16.03 25.44
N SER A 116 9.86 -16.95 25.28
CA SER A 116 11.22 -16.63 24.86
C SER A 116 11.23 -15.95 23.49
N LYS A 117 12.34 -15.28 23.17
CA LYS A 117 12.52 -14.67 21.84
C LYS A 117 12.41 -15.74 20.75
N GLU A 118 12.99 -16.91 20.99
CA GLU A 118 13.00 -18.05 20.07
C GLU A 118 11.59 -18.58 19.84
N GLU A 119 10.79 -18.78 20.88
CA GLU A 119 9.38 -19.20 20.76
C GLU A 119 8.52 -18.18 20.00
N PHE A 120 8.73 -16.88 20.26
CA PHE A 120 8.02 -15.83 19.52
C PHE A 120 8.40 -15.86 18.03
N MET A 121 9.70 -15.92 17.74
CA MET A 121 10.24 -15.90 16.37
C MET A 121 9.92 -17.17 15.57
N ALA A 122 9.66 -18.30 16.24
CA ALA A 122 9.20 -19.52 15.59
C ALA A 122 7.84 -19.33 14.87
N GLY A 123 7.02 -18.37 15.31
CA GLY A 123 5.71 -18.09 14.70
C GLY A 123 4.70 -19.24 14.84
N GLU A 124 4.98 -20.23 15.70
CA GLU A 124 4.16 -21.43 15.94
C GLU A 124 3.07 -21.19 17.00
N TRP A 125 2.36 -20.07 16.87
CA TRP A 125 1.30 -19.65 17.79
C TRP A 125 0.23 -18.89 17.02
N SER A 126 -1.01 -18.95 17.49
CA SER A 126 -2.15 -18.30 16.81
C SER A 126 -2.51 -16.95 17.41
N THR A 127 -2.37 -16.79 18.72
CA THR A 127 -2.78 -15.63 19.51
C THR A 127 -1.77 -15.40 20.62
N LEU A 128 -1.42 -14.14 20.87
CA LEU A 128 -0.65 -13.71 22.05
C LEU A 128 -1.23 -12.41 22.62
N TYR A 129 -0.79 -12.06 23.82
CA TYR A 129 -1.03 -10.78 24.47
C TYR A 129 0.27 -10.00 24.61
N THR A 130 0.20 -8.68 24.46
CA THR A 130 1.35 -7.77 24.59
C THR A 130 0.89 -6.39 25.09
N THR A 131 1.83 -5.45 25.17
CA THR A 131 1.54 -4.07 25.59
C THR A 131 0.85 -3.28 24.49
N TYR A 132 0.07 -2.28 24.90
CA TYR A 132 -0.44 -1.27 23.98
C TYR A 132 0.66 -0.51 23.24
N GLU A 133 1.80 -0.28 23.90
CA GLU A 133 3.00 0.29 23.28
C GLU A 133 3.47 -0.51 22.06
N PHE A 134 3.55 -1.85 22.16
CA PHE A 134 3.90 -2.68 21.01
C PHE A 134 2.87 -2.52 19.89
N TYR A 135 1.59 -2.39 20.24
CA TYR A 135 0.53 -2.27 19.24
C TYR A 135 0.56 -0.93 18.48
N VAL A 136 0.88 0.16 19.16
CA VAL A 136 1.17 1.45 18.52
C VAL A 136 2.43 1.34 17.65
N LEU A 137 3.49 0.69 18.16
CA LEU A 137 4.72 0.44 17.40
C LEU A 137 4.43 -0.34 16.10
N HIS A 138 3.67 -1.42 16.17
CA HIS A 138 3.21 -2.21 15.02
C HIS A 138 2.55 -1.33 13.95
N CYS A 139 1.70 -0.38 14.36
CA CYS A 139 1.03 0.54 13.43
C CYS A 139 1.98 1.58 12.81
N THR A 140 2.93 2.10 13.58
CA THR A 140 3.97 2.99 13.01
C THR A 140 4.92 2.25 12.05
N TYR A 141 5.19 0.97 12.31
CA TYR A 141 5.93 0.08 11.41
C TYR A 141 5.19 -0.14 10.09
N ALA A 142 3.90 -0.49 10.18
CA ALA A 142 3.03 -0.66 9.02
C ALA A 142 3.07 0.58 8.11
N TRP A 143 2.91 1.77 8.69
CA TRP A 143 3.01 3.04 7.95
C TRP A 143 4.38 3.23 7.29
N ARG A 144 5.49 2.98 7.99
CA ARG A 144 6.85 3.09 7.41
C ARG A 144 7.08 2.07 6.30
N LYS A 145 6.59 0.83 6.45
CA LYS A 145 6.74 -0.21 5.42
C LYS A 145 5.99 0.17 4.13
N VAL A 146 4.77 0.71 4.23
CA VAL A 146 4.02 1.26 3.09
C VAL A 146 4.78 2.40 2.41
N ARG A 147 5.29 3.37 3.19
CA ARG A 147 6.09 4.48 2.67
C ARG A 147 7.35 4.00 1.93
N GLU A 148 8.11 3.09 2.52
CA GLU A 148 9.33 2.55 1.90
C GLU A 148 9.01 1.76 0.63
N ALA A 149 7.91 1.00 0.62
CA ALA A 149 7.46 0.31 -0.59
C ALA A 149 7.13 1.30 -1.71
N ALA A 150 6.41 2.37 -1.41
CA ALA A 150 6.09 3.43 -2.37
C ALA A 150 7.36 4.16 -2.87
N LYS A 151 8.28 4.50 -1.97
CA LYS A 151 9.53 5.20 -2.31
C LYS A 151 10.45 4.36 -3.20
N LEU A 152 10.53 3.05 -2.95
CA LEU A 152 11.47 2.15 -3.61
C LEU A 152 10.84 1.33 -4.76
N GLY A 153 9.53 1.49 -5.00
CA GLY A 153 8.79 0.66 -5.95
C GLY A 153 8.75 -0.83 -5.57
N LYS A 154 8.83 -1.15 -4.27
CA LYS A 154 8.75 -2.54 -3.80
C LYS A 154 7.29 -3.02 -3.77
N ALA A 155 7.09 -4.32 -3.95
CA ALA A 155 5.80 -4.94 -3.73
C ALA A 155 5.35 -4.76 -2.27
N LEU A 156 4.05 -4.51 -2.07
CA LEU A 156 3.41 -4.45 -0.77
C LEU A 156 2.48 -5.66 -0.61
N ASP A 157 2.42 -6.20 0.60
CA ASP A 157 1.52 -7.30 0.93
C ASP A 157 0.05 -6.87 0.97
N GLU A 158 -0.86 -7.83 0.78
CA GLU A 158 -2.30 -7.56 0.71
C GLU A 158 -2.86 -6.94 1.99
N TYR A 159 -2.31 -7.29 3.14
CA TYR A 159 -2.74 -6.80 4.44
C TYR A 159 -2.45 -5.31 4.64
N LEU A 160 -1.22 -4.88 4.39
CA LEU A 160 -0.84 -3.48 4.52
C LEU A 160 -1.44 -2.59 3.43
N ALA A 161 -1.78 -3.19 2.29
CA ALA A 161 -2.48 -2.49 1.23
C ALA A 161 -4.00 -2.39 1.45
N ASP A 162 -4.56 -3.09 2.45
CA ASP A 162 -6.00 -3.09 2.70
C ASP A 162 -6.43 -1.92 3.58
N ALA A 163 -7.55 -1.28 3.20
CA ALA A 163 -8.09 -0.13 3.91
C ALA A 163 -8.51 -0.47 5.34
N HIS A 164 -8.94 -1.71 5.59
CA HIS A 164 -9.25 -2.17 6.94
C HIS A 164 -8.04 -2.02 7.87
N GLN A 165 -6.85 -2.39 7.40
CA GLN A 165 -5.65 -2.30 8.22
C GLN A 165 -5.25 -0.84 8.48
N VAL A 166 -5.38 0.03 7.47
CA VAL A 166 -5.13 1.48 7.63
C VAL A 166 -6.06 2.07 8.70
N ASN A 167 -7.37 1.83 8.58
CA ASN A 167 -8.37 2.33 9.50
C ASN A 167 -8.18 1.78 10.92
N HIS A 168 -7.82 0.50 11.04
CA HIS A 168 -7.52 -0.14 12.32
C HIS A 168 -6.33 0.54 13.01
N CYS A 169 -5.26 0.82 12.26
CA CYS A 169 -4.10 1.48 12.82
C CYS A 169 -4.33 2.95 13.16
N GLU A 170 -5.16 3.66 12.40
CA GLU A 170 -5.62 5.00 12.78
C GLU A 170 -6.35 4.96 14.13
N MET A 171 -7.28 4.02 14.30
CA MET A 171 -8.00 3.82 15.56
C MET A 171 -7.06 3.50 16.73
N VAL A 172 -6.08 2.62 16.53
CA VAL A 172 -5.06 2.31 17.55
C VAL A 172 -4.22 3.54 17.87
N MET A 173 -3.74 4.30 16.90
CA MET A 173 -2.87 5.45 17.18
C MET A 173 -3.60 6.62 17.86
N LEU A 174 -4.91 6.77 17.61
CA LEU A 174 -5.73 7.84 18.20
C LEU A 174 -6.34 7.46 19.55
N ARG A 175 -6.36 6.18 19.91
CA ARG A 175 -6.97 5.71 21.16
C ARG A 175 -6.11 6.13 22.37
N ARG A 176 -6.80 6.64 23.40
CA ARG A 176 -6.19 7.05 24.67
C ARG A 176 -6.18 5.88 25.64
N MET A 177 -5.06 5.17 25.69
CA MET A 177 -4.80 4.03 26.57
C MET A 177 -3.36 4.12 27.06
N ALA A 178 -3.10 3.65 28.28
CA ALA A 178 -1.77 3.68 28.84
C ALA A 178 -0.85 2.71 28.08
N LEU A 179 0.38 3.12 27.79
CA LEU A 179 1.29 2.37 26.91
C LEU A 179 1.67 1.01 27.53
N GLU A 180 1.77 0.98 28.84
CA GLU A 180 2.08 -0.19 29.66
C GLU A 180 0.94 -1.19 29.79
N THR A 181 -0.29 -0.85 29.36
CA THR A 181 -1.42 -1.75 29.49
C THR A 181 -1.16 -3.04 28.70
N PHE A 182 -1.14 -4.17 29.42
CA PHE A 182 -0.77 -5.50 28.93
C PHE A 182 -2.01 -6.39 28.79
N ASP A 183 -2.90 -6.07 27.85
CA ASP A 183 -4.09 -6.90 27.56
C ASP A 183 -4.44 -6.92 26.08
N VAL A 184 -3.54 -6.41 25.24
CA VAL A 184 -3.75 -6.27 23.81
C VAL A 184 -3.48 -7.59 23.13
N GLU A 185 -4.54 -8.13 22.53
CA GLU A 185 -4.49 -9.38 21.79
C GLU A 185 -3.94 -9.15 20.37
N VAL A 186 -3.01 -10.00 19.97
CA VAL A 186 -2.39 -10.00 18.64
C VAL A 186 -2.44 -11.41 18.04
N TYR A 187 -2.53 -11.48 16.71
CA TYR A 187 -2.76 -12.73 16.00
C TYR A 187 -1.71 -12.96 14.93
N SER A 188 -1.10 -14.15 14.95
CA SER A 188 -0.27 -14.59 13.83
C SER A 188 -1.12 -14.64 12.57
N LYS A 189 -0.71 -13.86 11.57
CA LYS A 189 -1.40 -13.70 10.29
C LYS A 189 -0.53 -14.23 9.16
N SER A 190 -1.15 -14.67 8.08
CA SER A 190 -0.49 -14.97 6.82
C SER A 190 -1.03 -14.04 5.76
N VAL A 191 -0.15 -13.51 4.93
CA VAL A 191 -0.47 -12.53 3.88
C VAL A 191 0.02 -13.04 2.54
N ASN A 192 -0.62 -12.58 1.47
CA ASN A 192 -0.11 -12.82 0.12
C ASN A 192 0.67 -11.61 -0.38
N CYS A 193 1.55 -11.83 -1.36
CA CYS A 193 2.34 -10.79 -2.00
C CYS A 193 2.67 -11.11 -3.46
N PRO A 194 2.48 -10.19 -4.42
CA PRO A 194 2.11 -8.79 -4.22
C PRO A 194 0.61 -8.68 -3.90
N ARG A 195 0.13 -7.46 -3.66
CA ARG A 195 -1.30 -7.20 -3.77
C ARG A 195 -1.82 -7.70 -5.12
N ALA A 196 -2.64 -8.75 -5.12
CA ALA A 196 -3.41 -9.17 -6.27
C ALA A 196 -4.81 -8.55 -6.18
N LEU A 197 -5.24 -7.91 -7.26
CA LEU A 197 -6.64 -7.45 -7.37
C LEU A 197 -7.50 -8.71 -7.56
N GLY A 198 -8.28 -9.05 -6.53
CA GLY A 198 -8.97 -10.34 -6.43
C GLY A 198 -8.18 -11.46 -5.73
N GLY A 199 -7.13 -11.12 -4.98
CA GLY A 199 -6.37 -12.06 -4.16
C GLY A 199 -7.24 -12.85 -3.18
N ASN A 200 -6.83 -14.08 -2.88
CA ASN A 200 -7.60 -15.03 -2.07
C ASN A 200 -7.42 -14.86 -0.56
N SER A 201 -6.73 -13.80 -0.09
CA SER A 201 -6.54 -13.52 1.35
C SER A 201 -7.79 -12.97 2.05
N GLY A 202 -8.95 -13.02 1.40
CA GLY A 202 -10.23 -12.59 1.95
C GLY A 202 -10.37 -11.07 2.02
N ARG A 203 -11.47 -10.61 2.65
CA ARG A 203 -11.86 -9.20 2.69
C ARG A 203 -10.81 -8.27 3.32
N PHE A 204 -9.94 -8.80 4.18
CA PHE A 204 -9.02 -8.00 4.99
C PHE A 204 -7.57 -8.04 4.52
N GLY A 205 -7.24 -8.80 3.46
CA GLY A 205 -5.87 -8.92 2.97
C GLY A 205 -4.98 -9.90 3.76
N TRP A 206 -5.57 -10.67 4.69
CA TRP A 206 -4.86 -11.64 5.53
C TRP A 206 -5.80 -12.76 6.02
N TYR A 207 -5.19 -13.86 6.45
CA TYR A 207 -5.89 -14.96 7.10
C TYR A 207 -5.11 -15.49 8.30
N ARG A 208 -5.84 -16.16 9.20
CA ARG A 208 -5.28 -16.95 10.30
C ARG A 208 -5.30 -18.41 9.95
N VAL A 209 -4.43 -19.17 10.58
CA VAL A 209 -4.49 -20.64 10.56
C VAL A 209 -4.89 -21.10 11.95
N LEU A 210 -6.03 -21.78 12.05
CA LEU A 210 -6.50 -22.43 13.29
C LEU A 210 -6.74 -23.91 13.01
N GLY A 211 -6.01 -24.80 13.68
CA GLY A 211 -6.12 -26.26 13.47
C GLY A 211 -5.90 -26.67 12.01
N GLY A 212 -4.95 -26.03 11.31
CA GLY A 212 -4.66 -26.27 9.89
C GLY A 212 -5.66 -25.67 8.89
N LYS A 213 -6.70 -24.96 9.36
CA LYS A 213 -7.70 -24.32 8.50
C LYS A 213 -7.45 -22.82 8.37
N LYS A 214 -7.50 -22.31 7.14
CA LYS A 214 -7.45 -20.87 6.86
C LYS A 214 -8.76 -20.18 7.26
N ILE A 215 -8.67 -19.10 8.03
CA ILE A 215 -9.79 -18.31 8.54
C ILE A 215 -9.62 -16.86 8.08
N TYR A 216 -10.56 -16.36 7.28
CA TYR A 216 -10.51 -15.06 6.58
C TYR A 216 -11.35 -13.97 7.24
N ARG A 217 -11.49 -14.02 8.57
CA ARG A 217 -12.31 -13.10 9.35
C ARG A 217 -11.57 -12.60 10.59
N GLN A 218 -11.99 -11.44 11.09
CA GLN A 218 -11.59 -11.02 12.42
C GLN A 218 -12.10 -12.03 13.47
N PRO A 219 -11.34 -12.27 14.54
CA PRO A 219 -11.79 -13.05 15.69
C PRO A 219 -13.04 -12.47 16.35
#